data_AF-A0A2A3ZBY6-F1
#
_entry.id   AF-A0A2A3ZBY6-F1
#
_cell.length_a   1.000
_cell.length_b   1.000
_cell.length_c   1.000
_cell.angle_alpha   90.00
_cell.angle_beta   90.00
_cell.angle_gamma   90.00
#
_symmetry.space_group_name_H-M   'P 1'
#
loop_
_entity.id
_entity.type
_entity.pdbx_description
1 polymer ?
#
loop_
_entity_poly.entity_id
_entity_poly.type
_entity_poly.pdbx_seq_one_letter_code
_entity_poly.pdbx_strand_id
1 'polypeptide(L)'
;MRTLEHPERDEMRLDTVLAALADPIRRHIACRLNNTDHNHACATFELPVSKSTSTYHFRTLREAGVIRQEYQGTSIMNSLRKDDLDARFPGLLDAVFAAQNIEGGAAVVSS
;
A
#
# COMPACT_ATOMS: atom_id res chain seq x y z
N MET A 1 -24.58 -2.63 -4.34
CA MET A 1 -23.20 -2.96 -3.91
C MET A 1 -22.39 -1.69 -4.07
N ARG A 2 -21.79 -1.15 -3.00
CA ARG A 2 -20.86 -0.02 -3.14
C ARG A 2 -19.58 -0.59 -3.73
N THR A 3 -19.07 0.02 -4.79
CA THR A 3 -17.83 -0.39 -5.43
C THR A 3 -16.85 0.76 -5.29
N LEU A 4 -15.61 0.45 -4.92
CA LEU A 4 -14.53 1.43 -4.93
C LEU A 4 -13.85 1.35 -6.29
N GLU A 5 -13.64 2.49 -6.93
CA GLU A 5 -12.97 2.56 -8.22
C GLU A 5 -11.46 2.32 -8.05
N HIS A 6 -10.84 1.65 -9.00
CA HIS A 6 -9.40 1.40 -9.04
C HIS A 6 -8.94 1.59 -10.48
N PRO A 7 -7.76 2.15 -10.72
CA PRO A 7 -7.22 2.18 -12.07
C PRO A 7 -6.99 0.74 -12.56
N GLU A 8 -7.30 0.49 -13.82
CA GLU A 8 -6.90 -0.72 -14.52
C GLU A 8 -5.37 -0.84 -14.55
N ARG A 9 -4.86 -2.04 -14.81
CA ARG A 9 -3.41 -2.29 -14.81
C ARG A 9 -2.64 -1.35 -15.74
N ASP A 10 -3.18 -1.10 -16.94
CA ASP A 10 -2.52 -0.25 -17.93
C ASP A 10 -2.62 1.24 -17.60
N GLU A 11 -3.64 1.64 -16.84
CA GLU A 11 -3.86 3.02 -16.39
C GLU A 11 -2.90 3.43 -15.26
N MET A 12 -2.24 2.47 -14.62
CA MET A 12 -1.24 2.77 -13.60
C MET A 12 -0.05 3.53 -14.20
N ARG A 13 0.24 4.68 -13.59
CA ARG A 13 1.34 5.57 -13.97
C ARG A 13 2.46 5.50 -12.94
N LEU A 14 3.70 5.35 -13.42
CA LEU A 14 4.87 5.23 -12.55
C LEU A 14 5.02 6.45 -11.64
N ASP A 15 4.81 7.66 -12.17
CA ASP A 15 4.86 8.91 -11.41
C ASP A 15 3.89 8.91 -10.22
N THR A 16 2.66 8.43 -10.43
CA THR A 16 1.60 8.39 -9.43
C THR A 16 1.90 7.31 -8.37
N VAL A 17 2.38 6.13 -8.81
CA VAL A 17 2.81 5.05 -7.91
C VAL A 17 3.97 5.50 -7.03
N LEU A 18 5.00 6.12 -7.60
CA LEU A 18 6.15 6.63 -6.86
C LEU A 18 5.77 7.76 -5.91
N ALA A 19 4.91 8.69 -6.32
CA ALA A 19 4.40 9.75 -5.43
C ALA A 19 3.61 9.16 -4.24
N ALA A 20 2.84 8.10 -4.48
CA ALA A 20 2.18 7.36 -3.41
C ALA A 20 3.19 6.65 -2.50
N LEU A 21 4.24 6.04 -3.04
CA LEU A 21 5.27 5.35 -2.26
C LEU A 21 6.35 6.28 -1.68
N ALA A 22 6.37 7.57 -2.01
CA ALA A 22 7.33 8.53 -1.44
C ALA A 22 7.08 8.78 0.06
N ASP A 23 5.85 8.58 0.53
CA ASP A 23 5.47 8.76 1.93
C ASP A 23 5.78 7.50 2.76
N PRO A 24 6.49 7.64 3.90
CA PRO A 24 6.93 6.49 4.70
C PRO A 24 5.78 5.71 5.33
N ILE A 25 4.66 6.37 5.69
CA ILE A 25 3.48 5.70 6.24
C ILE A 25 2.82 4.86 5.15
N ARG A 26 2.68 5.40 3.93
CA ARG A 26 2.14 4.65 2.78
C ARG A 26 3.03 3.47 2.39
N ARG A 27 4.36 3.62 2.41
CA ARG A 27 5.28 2.48 2.23
C ARG A 27 5.10 1.42 3.31
N HIS A 28 5.00 1.83 4.57
CA HIS A 28 4.77 0.91 5.68
C HIS A 28 3.48 0.09 5.50
N ILE A 29 2.38 0.73 5.10
CA ILE A 29 1.12 0.04 4.77
C ILE A 29 1.33 -0.98 3.66
N ALA A 30 1.96 -0.58 2.55
CA ALA A 30 2.20 -1.46 1.41
C ALA A 30 3.11 -2.65 1.76
N CYS A 31 4.18 -2.42 2.54
CA CYS A 31 5.08 -3.46 3.02
C CYS A 31 4.36 -4.46 3.96
N ARG A 32 3.51 -3.96 4.87
CA ARG A 32 2.68 -4.80 5.73
C ARG A 32 1.69 -5.65 4.93
N LEU A 33 1.07 -5.09 3.89
CA LEU A 33 0.20 -5.82 2.97
C LEU A 33 0.97 -6.87 2.16
N ASN A 34 2.23 -6.61 1.78
CA ASN A 34 3.09 -7.57 1.07
C ASN A 34 3.45 -8.79 1.94
N ASN A 35 3.68 -8.59 3.24
CA ASN A 35 4.14 -9.63 4.16
C ASN A 35 3.01 -10.52 4.71
N THR A 36 1.80 -10.42 4.15
CA THR A 36 0.68 -11.24 4.59
C THR A 36 0.04 -11.92 3.39
N ASP A 37 -0.08 -13.25 3.47
CA ASP A 37 -0.71 -14.06 2.41
C ASP A 37 -2.22 -13.81 2.22
N HIS A 38 -2.86 -12.95 3.02
CA HIS A 38 -4.31 -12.75 3.03
C HIS A 38 -4.72 -11.27 3.05
N ASN A 39 -5.88 -10.96 2.45
CA ASN A 39 -6.51 -9.64 2.49
C ASN A 39 -6.71 -9.18 3.95
N HIS A 40 -6.39 -7.92 4.24
CA HIS A 40 -6.53 -7.34 5.59
C HIS A 40 -7.70 -6.38 5.68
N ALA A 41 -8.50 -6.51 6.74
CA ALA A 41 -9.47 -5.49 7.08
C ALA A 41 -8.75 -4.16 7.41
N CYS A 42 -9.32 -3.03 7.00
CA CYS A 42 -8.82 -1.70 7.41
C CYS A 42 -8.62 -1.57 8.93
N ALA A 43 -9.42 -2.29 9.73
CA ALA A 43 -9.38 -2.26 11.19
C ALA A 43 -8.15 -2.94 11.80
N THR A 44 -7.38 -3.70 11.02
CA THR A 44 -6.20 -4.45 11.50
C THR A 44 -4.91 -3.63 11.41
N PHE A 45 -4.95 -2.43 10.81
CA PHE A 45 -3.80 -1.55 10.72
C PHE A 45 -3.77 -0.57 11.91
N GLU A 46 -3.02 -0.91 12.94
CA GLU A 46 -2.60 0.05 13.97
C GLU A 46 -1.51 0.95 13.39
N LEU A 47 -1.93 2.07 12.78
CA LEU A 47 -1.02 3.10 12.32
C LEU A 47 -0.87 4.18 13.40
N PRO A 48 0.32 4.79 13.56
CA PRO A 48 0.55 5.88 14.51
C PRO A 48 -0.06 7.22 14.02
N VAL A 49 -1.21 7.18 13.36
CA VAL A 49 -1.91 8.33 12.80
C VAL A 49 -3.39 8.30 13.14
N SER A 50 -4.04 9.47 13.04
CA SER A 50 -5.50 9.54 13.22
C SER A 50 -6.24 8.68 12.19
N LYS A 51 -7.47 8.28 12.52
CA LYS A 51 -8.37 7.53 11.62
C LYS A 51 -8.64 8.25 10.29
N SER A 52 -8.76 9.58 10.33
CA SER A 52 -8.96 10.43 9.14
C SER A 52 -7.74 10.41 8.23
N THR A 53 -6.54 10.50 8.83
CA THR A 53 -5.26 10.46 8.13
C THR A 53 -5.02 9.07 7.50
N SER A 54 -5.31 8.01 8.24
CA SER A 54 -5.27 6.63 7.72
C SER A 54 -6.16 6.45 6.49
N THR A 55 -7.40 6.94 6.54
CA THR A 55 -8.34 6.88 5.41
C THR A 55 -7.78 7.58 4.15
N TYR A 56 -7.11 8.71 4.33
CA TYR A 56 -6.45 9.42 3.24
C TYR A 56 -5.30 8.62 2.63
N HIS A 57 -4.46 7.97 3.46
CA HIS A 57 -3.38 7.12 2.98
C HIS A 57 -3.88 5.93 2.16
N PHE A 58 -4.91 5.23 2.65
CA PHE A 58 -5.54 4.12 1.91
C PHE A 58 -6.16 4.60 0.60
N ARG A 59 -6.88 5.73 0.60
CA ARG A 59 -7.42 6.31 -0.63
C ARG A 59 -6.33 6.64 -1.64
N THR A 60 -5.26 7.29 -1.22
CA THR A 60 -4.13 7.66 -2.09
C THR A 60 -3.48 6.43 -2.70
N LEU A 61 -3.24 5.39 -1.90
CA LEU A 61 -2.69 4.11 -2.38
C LEU A 61 -3.64 3.42 -3.37
N ARG A 62 -4.95 3.48 -3.13
CA ARG A 62 -5.98 2.91 -4.00
C ARG A 62 -6.00 3.61 -5.36
N GLU A 63 -6.04 4.94 -5.35
CA GLU A 63 -6.09 5.78 -6.55
C GLU A 63 -4.81 5.68 -7.38
N ALA A 64 -3.67 5.45 -6.74
CA ALA A 64 -2.41 5.15 -7.42
C ALA A 64 -2.33 3.71 -7.98
N GLY A 65 -3.32 2.85 -7.66
CA GLY A 65 -3.33 1.45 -8.07
C GLY A 65 -2.41 0.54 -7.26
N VAL A 66 -1.83 1.02 -6.17
CA VAL A 66 -0.91 0.21 -5.33
C VAL A 66 -1.67 -0.86 -4.55
N ILE A 67 -2.85 -0.52 -4.05
CA ILE A 67 -3.71 -1.44 -3.30
C ILE A 67 -5.06 -1.60 -3.98
N ARG A 68 -5.73 -2.70 -3.67
CA ARG A 68 -7.15 -2.92 -3.94
C ARG A 68 -7.92 -2.85 -2.64
N GLN A 69 -9.09 -2.22 -2.68
CA GLN A 69 -10.04 -2.13 -1.59
C GLN A 69 -11.39 -2.69 -2.00
N GLU A 70 -11.89 -3.69 -1.27
CA GLU A 70 -13.15 -4.36 -1.58
C GLU A 70 -14.04 -4.43 -0.34
N TYR A 71 -15.34 -4.23 -0.53
CA TYR A 71 -16.31 -4.42 0.56
C TYR A 71 -16.56 -5.90 0.78
N GLN A 72 -16.28 -6.38 2.00
CA GLN A 72 -16.67 -7.70 2.47
C GLN A 72 -17.66 -7.52 3.62
N GLY A 73 -18.95 -7.66 3.32
CA GLY A 73 -20.03 -7.33 4.25
C GLY A 73 -20.03 -5.85 4.61
N THR A 74 -19.79 -5.53 5.89
CA THR A 74 -19.73 -4.15 6.41
C THR A 74 -18.30 -3.61 6.51
N SER A 75 -17.28 -4.43 6.20
CA SER A 75 -15.87 -4.08 6.32
C SER A 75 -15.22 -3.84 4.96
N ILE A 76 -14.17 -3.01 4.93
CA ILE A 76 -13.32 -2.81 3.77
C ILE A 76 -12.06 -3.67 3.95
N MET A 77 -11.82 -4.55 2.99
CA MET A 77 -10.64 -5.38 2.88
C MET A 77 -9.63 -4.72 1.94
N ASN A 78 -8.35 -4.81 2.28
CA ASN A 78 -7.25 -4.22 1.53
C ASN A 78 -6.26 -5.31 1.15
N SER A 79 -5.79 -5.26 -0.08
CA SER A 79 -4.76 -6.16 -0.59
C SER A 79 -3.78 -5.40 -1.46
N LEU A 80 -2.52 -5.82 -1.43
CA LEU A 80 -1.51 -5.25 -2.32
C LEU A 80 -1.73 -5.81 -3.73
N ARG A 81 -1.72 -4.94 -4.75
CA ARG A 81 -1.81 -5.36 -6.15
C ARG A 81 -0.44 -5.77 -6.69
N LYS A 82 0.23 -6.69 -5.97
CA LYS A 82 1.62 -7.07 -6.25
C LYS A 82 1.82 -7.57 -7.67
N ASP A 83 1.00 -8.51 -8.11
CA ASP A 83 1.11 -9.10 -9.45
C ASP A 83 0.88 -8.08 -10.57
N ASP A 84 -0.07 -7.16 -10.38
CA ASP A 84 -0.32 -6.10 -11.36
C ASP A 84 0.84 -5.11 -11.45
N LEU A 85 1.38 -4.72 -10.29
CA LEU A 85 2.51 -3.79 -10.21
C LEU A 85 3.79 -4.42 -10.73
N ASP A 86 4.06 -5.69 -10.45
CA ASP A 86 5.23 -6.39 -10.98
C ASP A 86 5.12 -6.61 -12.49
N ALA A 87 3.92 -6.92 -13.00
CA ALA A 87 3.70 -7.01 -14.44
C ALA A 87 3.87 -5.67 -15.17
N ARG A 88 3.55 -4.54 -14.54
CA ARG A 88 3.65 -3.20 -15.15
C ARG A 88 5.02 -2.54 -14.93
N PHE A 89 5.61 -2.74 -13.75
CA PHE A 89 6.86 -2.14 -13.28
C PHE A 89 7.73 -3.20 -12.55
N PRO A 90 8.35 -4.13 -13.29
CA PRO A 90 9.07 -5.25 -12.71
C PRO A 90 10.15 -4.80 -11.71
N GLY A 91 10.16 -5.42 -10.52
CA GLY A 91 11.16 -5.15 -9.47
C GLY A 91 11.01 -3.82 -8.72
N LEU A 92 10.02 -2.99 -9.06
CA LEU A 92 9.79 -1.70 -8.38
C LEU A 92 9.51 -1.87 -6.88
N LEU A 93 8.57 -2.75 -6.54
CA LEU A 93 8.16 -2.98 -5.15
C LEU A 93 9.31 -3.56 -4.33
N ASP A 94 10.06 -4.51 -4.89
CA ASP A 94 11.22 -5.10 -4.21
C ASP A 94 12.28 -4.05 -3.91
N ALA A 95 12.60 -3.18 -4.88
CA ALA A 95 13.55 -2.08 -4.67
C ALA A 95 13.08 -1.11 -3.59
N VAL A 96 11.80 -0.71 -3.60
CA VAL A 96 11.22 0.21 -2.62
C VAL A 96 11.20 -0.39 -1.22
N PHE A 97 10.79 -1.65 -1.08
CA PHE A 97 10.74 -2.31 0.23
C PHE A 97 12.13 -2.63 0.76
N ALA A 98 13.08 -3.01 -0.10
CA ALA A 98 14.48 -3.18 0.28
C ALA A 98 15.08 -1.86 0.80
N ALA A 99 14.85 -0.75 0.09
CA ALA A 99 15.29 0.57 0.53
C ALA A 99 14.67 0.95 1.89
N GLN A 100 13.36 0.76 2.06
CA GLN A 100 12.68 1.01 3.33
C GLN A 100 13.27 0.19 4.48
N ASN A 101 13.63 -1.07 4.25
CA ASN A 101 14.24 -1.93 5.27
C ASN A 101 15.65 -1.46 5.66
N ILE A 102 16.43 -0.93 4.71
CA ILE A 102 17.74 -0.33 4.99
C ILE A 102 17.56 0.93 5.85
N GLU A 103 16.60 1.79 5.49
CA GLU A 103 16.28 3.02 6.23
C GLU A 103 15.73 2.72 7.64
N GLY A 104 14.85 1.72 7.78
CA GLY A 104 14.27 1.29 9.05
C GLY A 104 15.26 0.53 9.94
N GLY A 105 16.18 -0.22 9.35
CA GLY A 105 17.28 -0.90 10.05
C GLY A 105 18.31 0.07 10.63
N ALA A 106 18.45 1.27 10.08
CA ALA A 106 19.31 2.30 10.64
C ALA A 106 18.81 2.87 11.98
N ALA A 107 17.51 2.71 12.30
CA ALA A 107 16.92 3.20 13.55
C ALA A 107 17.15 2.26 14.75
N VAL A 108 17.51 0.99 14.52
CA VAL A 108 17.67 -0.02 15.60
C VAL A 108 19.10 -0.24 16.08
N VAL A 109 20.10 0.39 15.44
CA VAL A 109 21.53 0.25 15.80
C VAL A 109 22.02 1.32 16.81
N SER A 110 21.14 2.23 17.22
CA SER A 110 21.48 3.35 18.12
C SER A 110 20.84 3.25 19.52
N SER A 111 20.54 2.04 20.01
CA SER A 111 20.07 1.81 21.40
C SER A 111 20.97 0.85 22.14
#